data_AF-A0ABD2APT5-F1
#
_entry.id   AF-A0ABD2APT5-F1
#
_cell.length_a   1.000
_cell.length_b   1.000
_cell.length_c   1.000
_cell.angle_alpha   90.00
_cell.angle_beta   90.00
_cell.angle_gamma   90.00
#
_symmetry.space_group_name_H-M   'P 1'
#
loop_
_entity.id
_entity.type
_entity.pdbx_description
1 polymer ?
#
loop_
_entity_poly.entity_id
_entity_poly.type
_entity_poly.pdbx_seq_one_letter_code
_entity_poly.pdbx_strand_id
1 'polypeptide(L)'
;MSSFNFSEFKDVLKDDTEKTGVSFAGRFLKLDSEKDAIEVIKAIEECPRLEFFNLEGNTLGPLAAKAIAEALKKNGAALKRALWKDMFTSRSKEEIPKALEYLGTSLSTAGAQLTELELSDNAFGPIGIKGLADFLTSSTCYSLRELHLNNNGLGIFGGKMLAKALLDCCQNSSRDGTQLALKVFDVGRNRLENEGAEALASVFKKLTTLEEVAMPQNSITHPGIIALAKGLSANPKLRVLNLNDNTVGPQGAQALANILPNFHALEHLNLGDCLLKTEGSLILAAALGIKGNHPALLELNLSFNEIHTRAAAPIAQAMADKKQLTNLHLDGNSFGTDGRAILRKCLTNFERIDSLGTLSEDESDEDEEEGEDEEEDEDENEDEEEDEDENEDVNEDYTNDNGAITIKKIEKKITVTDFLKSPTEEKLLLLQYENVQPFVEYVKNLVKDNDTQSEFKFTEEFIKIIMNVSALCGSGFFDVRIKAETLTDILYAELFAFAVKYNQITILNNSLLVNLGLIKSEDKTAGKIDWNLEGCFKALEKISQKEYFLQQTRDTLKLFLEKPVIISHTKVIDPFQDAKIALGFVLNCIQTT
;
A
#
# COMPACT_ATOMS: atom_id res chain seq x y z
N MET A 1 -21.81 -5.06 16.33
CA MET A 1 -21.12 -4.19 15.36
C MET A 1 -21.66 -2.77 15.44
N SER A 2 -21.18 -1.95 16.38
CA SER A 2 -21.27 -0.49 16.23
C SER A 2 -20.12 -0.08 15.31
N SER A 3 -20.41 0.19 14.03
CA SER A 3 -19.40 0.72 13.12
C SER A 3 -18.90 2.04 13.68
N PHE A 4 -17.61 2.14 13.99
CA PHE A 4 -16.95 3.40 14.28
C PHE A 4 -17.22 4.35 13.10
N ASN A 5 -18.16 5.27 13.27
CA ASN A 5 -18.68 6.07 12.17
C ASN A 5 -17.96 7.41 12.14
N PHE A 6 -16.89 7.48 11.34
CA PHE A 6 -16.14 8.71 11.07
C PHE A 6 -17.05 9.88 10.64
N SER A 7 -18.25 9.59 10.08
CA SER A 7 -19.19 10.63 9.66
C SER A 7 -19.90 11.36 10.80
N GLU A 8 -20.03 10.77 12.00
CA GLU A 8 -20.65 11.43 13.17
C GLU A 8 -19.74 12.52 13.77
N PHE A 9 -18.43 12.43 13.55
CA PHE A 9 -17.47 13.45 13.98
C PHE A 9 -17.37 14.66 13.03
N LYS A 10 -17.96 14.56 11.83
CA LYS A 10 -18.02 15.66 10.85
C LYS A 10 -18.80 16.87 11.35
N ASP A 11 -19.54 16.74 12.45
CA ASP A 11 -20.35 17.83 13.02
C ASP A 11 -19.56 18.79 13.94
N VAL A 12 -18.29 18.50 14.29
CA VAL A 12 -17.49 19.35 15.21
C VAL A 12 -16.71 20.46 14.49
N LEU A 13 -16.68 20.49 13.15
CA LEU A 13 -16.00 21.52 12.34
C LEU A 13 -16.91 22.22 11.31
N LYS A 14 -18.23 22.16 11.47
CA LYS A 14 -19.15 22.95 10.63
C LYS A 14 -19.14 24.41 11.07
N ASP A 15 -18.23 25.17 10.47
CA ASP A 15 -18.42 26.62 10.33
C ASP A 15 -19.74 26.82 9.54
N ASP A 16 -20.73 27.36 10.25
CA ASP A 16 -22.15 27.38 9.92
C ASP A 16 -22.48 28.53 8.94
N THR A 17 -21.61 28.75 7.97
CA THR A 17 -21.85 29.68 6.85
C THR A 17 -22.48 28.91 5.70
N GLU A 18 -23.64 29.35 5.22
CA GLU A 18 -24.37 28.81 4.05
C GLU A 18 -23.40 28.53 2.88
N LYS A 19 -22.89 27.29 2.78
CA LYS A 19 -21.95 26.91 1.72
C LYS A 19 -22.70 26.92 0.40
N THR A 20 -22.31 27.78 -0.54
CA THR A 20 -22.87 27.81 -1.89
C THR A 20 -22.21 26.72 -2.73
N GLY A 21 -22.98 25.81 -3.31
CA GLY A 21 -22.42 24.73 -4.12
C GLY A 21 -23.46 23.90 -4.86
N VAL A 22 -22.98 22.91 -5.60
CA VAL A 22 -23.82 22.05 -6.45
C VAL A 22 -23.78 20.63 -5.91
N SER A 23 -24.97 20.05 -5.68
CA SER A 23 -25.11 18.66 -5.22
C SER A 23 -26.08 17.87 -6.08
N PHE A 24 -25.61 16.72 -6.55
CA PHE A 24 -26.38 15.65 -7.15
C PHE A 24 -26.23 14.34 -6.36
N ALA A 25 -25.86 14.43 -5.07
CA ALA A 25 -25.69 13.28 -4.20
C ALA A 25 -26.94 12.38 -4.18
N GLY A 26 -26.73 11.06 -4.25
CA GLY A 26 -27.78 10.04 -4.10
C GLY A 26 -28.84 10.06 -5.20
N ARG A 27 -28.55 10.66 -6.37
CA ARG A 27 -29.48 10.69 -7.51
C ARG A 27 -29.34 9.49 -8.45
N PHE A 28 -28.32 8.66 -8.29
CA PHE A 28 -28.10 7.44 -9.08
C PHE A 28 -28.11 7.70 -10.59
N LEU A 29 -27.58 8.86 -11.02
CA LEU A 29 -27.53 9.25 -12.42
C LEU A 29 -26.46 8.47 -13.17
N LYS A 30 -26.81 7.95 -14.35
CA LYS A 30 -25.86 7.35 -15.27
C LYS A 30 -25.40 8.39 -16.29
N LEU A 31 -24.23 8.99 -16.04
CA LEU A 31 -23.69 10.08 -16.83
C LEU A 31 -22.70 9.53 -17.86
N ASP A 32 -23.19 8.99 -18.98
CA ASP A 32 -22.36 8.39 -20.04
C ASP A 32 -21.85 9.43 -21.05
N SER A 33 -22.64 10.46 -21.33
CA SER A 33 -22.41 11.46 -22.38
C SER A 33 -22.64 12.90 -21.91
N GLU A 34 -22.28 13.87 -22.74
CA GLU A 34 -22.59 15.29 -22.51
C GLU A 34 -24.09 15.54 -22.31
N LYS A 35 -24.95 14.81 -23.04
CA LYS A 35 -26.42 14.97 -22.92
C LYS A 35 -26.94 14.56 -21.55
N ASP A 36 -26.35 13.53 -20.97
CA ASP A 36 -26.73 13.02 -19.65
C ASP A 36 -26.30 14.00 -18.54
N ALA A 37 -25.25 14.79 -18.79
CA ALA A 37 -24.68 15.75 -17.86
C ALA A 37 -25.29 17.17 -17.93
N ILE A 38 -26.27 17.43 -18.81
CA ILE A 38 -26.82 18.80 -19.05
C ILE A 38 -27.28 19.47 -17.76
N GLU A 39 -28.03 18.75 -16.91
CA GLU A 39 -28.53 19.32 -15.64
C GLU A 39 -27.39 19.64 -14.67
N VAL A 40 -26.34 18.82 -14.65
CA VAL A 40 -25.15 19.04 -13.82
C VAL A 40 -24.37 20.25 -14.31
N ILE A 41 -24.16 20.35 -15.63
CA ILE A 41 -23.47 21.47 -16.28
C ILE A 41 -24.21 22.77 -16.01
N LYS A 42 -25.53 22.79 -16.24
CA LYS A 42 -26.37 23.96 -16.01
C LYS A 42 -26.32 24.41 -14.55
N ALA A 43 -26.38 23.48 -13.60
CA ALA A 43 -26.26 23.81 -12.18
C ALA A 43 -24.90 24.41 -11.83
N ILE A 44 -23.80 23.93 -12.42
CA ILE A 44 -22.45 24.51 -12.26
C ILE A 44 -22.39 25.93 -12.84
N GLU A 45 -22.92 26.14 -14.05
CA GLU A 45 -22.87 27.43 -14.73
C GLU A 45 -23.76 28.50 -14.06
N GLU A 46 -24.91 28.08 -13.52
CA GLU A 46 -25.85 28.95 -12.80
C GLU A 46 -25.44 29.22 -11.34
N CYS A 47 -24.50 28.43 -10.79
CA CYS A 47 -24.02 28.60 -9.42
C CYS A 47 -23.12 29.85 -9.31
N PRO A 48 -23.51 30.90 -8.56
CA PRO A 48 -22.75 32.15 -8.50
C PRO A 48 -21.35 32.00 -7.92
N ARG A 49 -21.18 31.05 -6.99
CA ARG A 49 -19.92 30.72 -6.33
C ARG A 49 -19.91 29.26 -5.93
N LEU A 50 -19.28 28.42 -6.75
CA LEU A 50 -19.22 26.98 -6.53
C LEU A 50 -18.14 26.64 -5.49
N GLU A 51 -18.49 26.55 -4.20
CA GLU A 51 -17.54 26.18 -3.13
C GLU A 51 -17.43 24.67 -2.90
N PHE A 52 -18.50 23.93 -3.19
CA PHE A 52 -18.47 22.47 -3.20
C PHE A 52 -19.16 21.90 -4.43
N PHE A 53 -18.71 20.73 -4.85
CA PHE A 53 -19.31 19.96 -5.93
C PHE A 53 -19.46 18.51 -5.49
N ASN A 54 -20.71 18.07 -5.34
CA ASN A 54 -21.04 16.74 -4.86
C ASN A 54 -21.71 15.89 -5.95
N LEU A 55 -21.04 14.80 -6.32
CA LEU A 55 -21.52 13.79 -7.27
C LEU A 55 -21.70 12.41 -6.62
N GLU A 56 -21.83 12.35 -5.31
CA GLU A 56 -21.91 11.09 -4.56
C GLU A 56 -23.02 10.16 -5.06
N GLY A 57 -22.71 8.87 -5.22
CA GLY A 57 -23.70 7.86 -5.61
C GLY A 57 -24.25 8.04 -7.02
N ASN A 58 -23.39 8.44 -7.97
CA ASN A 58 -23.70 8.53 -9.40
C ASN A 58 -22.69 7.73 -10.22
N THR A 59 -22.86 7.65 -11.54
CA THR A 59 -21.97 6.88 -12.43
C THR A 59 -21.41 7.76 -13.54
N LEU A 60 -20.28 8.40 -13.27
CA LEU A 60 -19.62 9.33 -14.19
C LEU A 60 -18.73 8.61 -15.21
N GLY A 61 -19.07 8.73 -16.49
CA GLY A 61 -18.24 8.26 -17.61
C GLY A 61 -17.31 9.36 -18.13
N PRO A 62 -16.28 9.01 -18.92
CA PRO A 62 -15.24 9.95 -19.34
C PRO A 62 -15.77 11.08 -20.24
N LEU A 63 -16.79 10.83 -21.08
CA LEU A 63 -17.36 11.87 -21.94
C LEU A 63 -18.21 12.88 -21.16
N ALA A 64 -19.02 12.41 -20.22
CA ALA A 64 -19.73 13.28 -19.29
C ALA A 64 -18.75 14.05 -18.39
N ALA A 65 -17.70 13.40 -17.90
CA ALA A 65 -16.64 14.04 -17.11
C ALA A 65 -15.99 15.18 -17.88
N LYS A 66 -15.68 14.96 -19.16
CA LYS A 66 -15.15 16.01 -20.04
C LYS A 66 -16.09 17.21 -20.17
N ALA A 67 -17.39 16.98 -20.35
CA ALA A 67 -18.37 18.05 -20.47
C ALA A 67 -18.54 18.84 -19.16
N ILE A 68 -18.62 18.13 -18.02
CA ILE A 68 -18.64 18.74 -16.69
C ILE A 68 -17.35 19.53 -16.43
N ALA A 69 -16.20 19.01 -16.86
CA ALA A 69 -14.91 19.65 -16.70
C ALA A 69 -14.85 21.02 -17.41
N GLU A 70 -15.43 21.17 -18.62
CA GLU A 70 -15.51 22.47 -19.29
C GLU A 70 -16.37 23.50 -18.53
N ALA A 71 -17.41 23.05 -17.82
CA ALA A 71 -18.18 23.92 -16.94
C ALA A 71 -17.37 24.32 -15.69
N LEU A 72 -16.70 23.35 -15.06
CA LEU A 72 -15.80 23.60 -13.92
C LEU A 72 -14.64 24.52 -14.27
N LYS A 73 -14.12 24.44 -15.50
CA LYS A 73 -13.07 25.34 -15.98
C LYS A 73 -13.47 26.81 -15.93
N LYS A 74 -14.75 27.12 -16.16
CA LYS A 74 -15.30 28.49 -16.17
C LYS A 74 -15.73 28.95 -14.78
N ASN A 75 -16.37 28.06 -14.00
CA ASN A 75 -17.06 28.42 -12.75
C ASN A 75 -16.43 27.83 -11.48
N GLY A 76 -15.40 26.99 -11.61
CA GLY A 76 -14.82 26.21 -10.52
C GLY A 76 -13.70 26.87 -9.73
N ALA A 77 -13.34 28.13 -10.02
CA ALA A 77 -12.23 28.82 -9.33
C ALA A 77 -12.42 28.89 -7.80
N ALA A 78 -13.67 28.99 -7.33
CA ALA A 78 -14.00 29.03 -5.91
C ALA A 78 -14.10 27.64 -5.25
N LEU A 79 -13.94 26.55 -6.01
CA LEU A 79 -14.17 25.20 -5.51
C LEU A 79 -13.14 24.84 -4.43
N LYS A 80 -13.67 24.46 -3.25
CA LYS A 80 -12.90 24.02 -2.09
C LYS A 80 -13.11 22.54 -1.77
N ARG A 81 -14.29 22.00 -2.09
CA ARG A 81 -14.66 20.63 -1.67
C ARG A 81 -15.14 19.82 -2.86
N ALA A 82 -14.39 18.79 -3.21
CA ALA A 82 -14.74 17.81 -4.23
C ALA A 82 -15.29 16.56 -3.53
N LEU A 83 -16.62 16.39 -3.54
CA LEU A 83 -17.32 15.30 -2.84
C LEU A 83 -17.74 14.24 -3.86
N TRP A 84 -16.83 13.30 -4.09
CA TRP A 84 -16.81 12.41 -5.25
C TRP A 84 -16.82 10.93 -4.84
N LYS A 85 -17.36 10.64 -3.66
CA LYS A 85 -17.57 9.28 -3.15
C LYS A 85 -18.49 8.48 -4.06
N ASP A 86 -18.18 7.21 -4.35
CA ASP A 86 -19.03 6.31 -5.15
C ASP A 86 -19.58 6.97 -6.44
N MET A 87 -18.73 7.68 -7.18
CA MET A 87 -19.13 8.36 -8.42
C MET A 87 -18.75 7.57 -9.68
N PHE A 88 -17.99 6.49 -9.52
CA PHE A 88 -17.49 5.63 -10.61
C PHE A 88 -18.04 4.20 -10.54
N THR A 89 -19.17 3.99 -9.88
CA THR A 89 -19.81 2.66 -9.77
C THR A 89 -20.00 2.05 -11.16
N SER A 90 -19.63 0.78 -11.34
CA SER A 90 -19.71 0.06 -12.63
C SER A 90 -18.87 0.64 -13.79
N ARG A 91 -17.95 1.58 -13.56
CA ARG A 91 -16.98 2.06 -14.56
C ARG A 91 -15.74 1.19 -14.60
N SER A 92 -15.13 1.10 -15.77
CA SER A 92 -13.87 0.35 -15.89
C SER A 92 -12.71 1.12 -15.25
N LYS A 93 -11.68 0.40 -14.81
CA LYS A 93 -10.49 1.00 -14.17
C LYS A 93 -9.68 1.88 -15.14
N GLU A 94 -9.92 1.75 -16.44
CA GLU A 94 -9.31 2.54 -17.50
C GLU A 94 -10.08 3.84 -17.78
N GLU A 95 -11.39 3.86 -17.55
CA GLU A 95 -12.22 5.05 -17.70
C GLU A 95 -11.98 6.07 -16.57
N ILE A 96 -11.77 5.58 -15.35
CA ILE A 96 -11.63 6.41 -14.14
C ILE A 96 -10.45 7.39 -14.24
N PRO A 97 -9.22 6.97 -14.61
CA PRO A 97 -8.11 7.90 -14.83
C PRO A 97 -8.45 9.01 -15.80
N LYS A 98 -9.18 8.68 -16.88
CA LYS A 98 -9.50 9.66 -17.92
C LYS A 98 -10.52 10.70 -17.43
N ALA A 99 -11.50 10.26 -16.66
CA ALA A 99 -12.45 11.16 -16.02
C ALA A 99 -11.75 12.10 -15.02
N LEU A 100 -10.89 11.57 -14.15
CA LEU A 100 -10.10 12.36 -13.19
C LEU A 100 -9.13 13.32 -13.88
N GLU A 101 -8.50 12.91 -14.99
CA GLU A 101 -7.63 13.77 -15.80
C GLU A 101 -8.39 15.00 -16.31
N TYR A 102 -9.60 14.81 -16.85
CA TYR A 102 -10.42 15.93 -17.34
C TYR A 102 -10.82 16.88 -16.21
N LEU A 103 -11.33 16.34 -15.10
CA LEU A 103 -11.74 17.13 -13.94
C LEU A 103 -10.55 17.89 -13.36
N GLY A 104 -9.44 17.20 -13.10
CA GLY A 104 -8.25 17.77 -12.48
C GLY A 104 -7.56 18.84 -13.33
N THR A 105 -7.43 18.61 -14.65
CA THR A 105 -6.87 19.62 -15.57
C THR A 105 -7.72 20.89 -15.59
N SER A 106 -9.04 20.73 -15.59
CA SER A 106 -9.97 21.86 -15.66
C SER A 106 -10.03 22.65 -14.36
N LEU A 107 -10.01 21.97 -13.21
CA LEU A 107 -9.91 22.63 -11.91
C LEU A 107 -8.59 23.37 -11.74
N SER A 108 -7.48 22.77 -12.19
CA SER A 108 -6.17 23.43 -12.18
C SER A 108 -6.18 24.67 -13.05
N THR A 109 -6.81 24.59 -14.23
CA THR A 109 -6.95 25.75 -15.13
C THR A 109 -7.85 26.84 -14.55
N ALA A 110 -8.90 26.46 -13.81
CA ALA A 110 -9.76 27.40 -13.12
C ALA A 110 -9.07 28.09 -11.92
N GLY A 111 -7.91 27.59 -11.48
CA GLY A 111 -7.24 28.06 -10.28
C GLY A 111 -7.93 27.61 -8.99
N ALA A 112 -8.68 26.51 -9.05
CA ALA A 112 -9.29 25.92 -7.85
C ALA A 112 -8.19 25.53 -6.84
N GLN A 113 -8.52 25.57 -5.56
CA GLN A 113 -7.62 25.26 -4.45
C GLN A 113 -8.42 24.46 -3.43
N LEU A 114 -8.41 23.13 -3.59
CA LEU A 114 -9.21 22.23 -2.78
C LEU A 114 -8.67 22.14 -1.36
N THR A 115 -9.59 22.11 -0.40
CA THR A 115 -9.32 21.81 1.00
C THR A 115 -9.82 20.41 1.37
N GLU A 116 -10.80 19.86 0.65
CA GLU A 116 -11.34 18.51 0.87
C GLU A 116 -11.48 17.79 -0.47
N LEU A 117 -10.92 16.59 -0.54
CA LEU A 117 -11.11 15.65 -1.62
C LEU A 117 -11.61 14.32 -1.05
N GLU A 118 -12.85 14.00 -1.38
CA GLU A 118 -13.51 12.76 -0.96
C GLU A 118 -13.73 11.87 -2.17
N LEU A 119 -13.03 10.74 -2.22
CA LEU A 119 -13.02 9.80 -3.34
C LEU A 119 -13.25 8.35 -2.88
N SER A 120 -13.77 8.15 -1.66
CA SER A 120 -14.07 6.83 -1.13
C SER A 120 -15.05 6.05 -2.01
N ASP A 121 -15.05 4.72 -1.91
CA ASP A 121 -15.95 3.81 -2.63
C ASP A 121 -15.84 3.89 -4.17
N ASN A 122 -14.68 4.31 -4.69
CA ASN A 122 -14.38 4.26 -6.12
C ASN A 122 -13.34 3.16 -6.41
N ALA A 123 -13.68 2.18 -7.25
CA ALA A 123 -12.80 1.04 -7.55
C ALA A 123 -11.62 1.42 -8.47
N PHE A 124 -10.63 2.15 -7.95
CA PHE A 124 -9.44 2.52 -8.70
C PHE A 124 -8.65 1.28 -9.15
N GLY A 125 -8.43 0.34 -8.23
CA GLY A 125 -7.43 -0.70 -8.49
C GLY A 125 -6.02 -0.13 -8.72
N PRO A 126 -5.03 -0.97 -9.08
CA PRO A 126 -3.66 -0.53 -9.33
C PRO A 126 -3.50 0.42 -10.54
N ILE A 127 -4.42 0.39 -11.50
CA ILE A 127 -4.39 1.22 -12.72
C ILE A 127 -5.09 2.56 -12.49
N GLY A 128 -6.27 2.55 -11.85
CA GLY A 128 -7.10 3.74 -11.64
C GLY A 128 -6.42 4.81 -10.79
N ILE A 129 -5.55 4.39 -9.86
CA ILE A 129 -4.82 5.29 -8.95
C ILE A 129 -3.86 6.22 -9.71
N LYS A 130 -3.46 5.92 -10.96
CA LYS A 130 -2.56 6.79 -11.73
C LYS A 130 -3.19 8.16 -12.00
N GLY A 131 -4.47 8.18 -12.41
CA GLY A 131 -5.16 9.46 -12.66
C GLY A 131 -5.35 10.27 -11.38
N LEU A 132 -5.56 9.59 -10.24
CA LEU A 132 -5.58 10.24 -8.94
C LEU A 132 -4.20 10.76 -8.53
N ALA A 133 -3.13 9.99 -8.73
CA ALA A 133 -1.76 10.42 -8.46
C ALA A 133 -1.41 11.70 -9.24
N ASP A 134 -1.69 11.72 -10.55
CA ASP A 134 -1.49 12.90 -11.39
C ASP A 134 -2.30 14.10 -10.85
N PHE A 135 -3.56 13.88 -10.45
CA PHE A 135 -4.40 14.93 -9.89
C PHE A 135 -3.88 15.47 -8.54
N LEU A 136 -3.42 14.60 -7.64
CA LEU A 136 -2.83 14.99 -6.35
C LEU A 136 -1.56 15.82 -6.50
N THR A 137 -0.79 15.62 -7.57
CA THR A 137 0.41 16.42 -7.85
C THR A 137 0.13 17.80 -8.47
N SER A 138 -1.12 18.08 -8.84
CA SER A 138 -1.51 19.35 -9.43
C SER A 138 -1.69 20.47 -8.40
N SER A 139 -1.59 21.73 -8.83
CA SER A 139 -1.78 22.91 -7.98
C SER A 139 -3.16 22.96 -7.32
N THR A 140 -4.16 22.27 -7.87
CA THR A 140 -5.50 22.14 -7.27
C THR A 140 -5.45 21.54 -5.86
N CYS A 141 -4.46 20.67 -5.60
CA CYS A 141 -4.39 19.87 -4.38
C CYS A 141 -3.41 20.43 -3.34
N TYR A 142 -2.67 21.49 -3.63
CA TYR A 142 -1.63 22.04 -2.73
C TYR A 142 -2.18 22.60 -1.41
N SER A 143 -3.46 22.97 -1.39
CA SER A 143 -4.15 23.46 -0.19
C SER A 143 -4.96 22.39 0.56
N LEU A 144 -4.85 21.12 0.18
CA LEU A 144 -5.66 20.05 0.78
C LEU A 144 -5.43 19.96 2.29
N ARG A 145 -6.54 19.79 3.00
CA ARG A 145 -6.63 19.55 4.45
C ARG A 145 -7.21 18.18 4.75
N GLU A 146 -8.10 17.69 3.89
CA GLU A 146 -8.78 16.42 4.06
C GLU A 146 -8.68 15.60 2.77
N LEU A 147 -8.23 14.36 2.92
CA LEU A 147 -8.16 13.38 1.85
C LEU A 147 -8.78 12.07 2.31
N HIS A 148 -9.89 11.71 1.67
CA HIS A 148 -10.66 10.51 1.98
C HIS A 148 -10.62 9.56 0.77
N LEU A 149 -10.07 8.37 1.00
CA LEU A 149 -9.80 7.33 0.01
C LEU A 149 -10.16 5.95 0.56
N ASN A 150 -11.27 5.85 1.30
CA ASN A 150 -11.72 4.56 1.81
C ASN A 150 -12.22 3.65 0.69
N ASN A 151 -11.94 2.35 0.81
CA ASN A 151 -12.53 1.33 -0.06
C ASN A 151 -12.32 1.60 -1.56
N ASN A 152 -11.07 1.91 -1.94
CA ASN A 152 -10.70 2.14 -3.34
C ASN A 152 -9.97 0.97 -4.01
N GLY A 153 -9.64 -0.08 -3.26
CA GLY A 153 -8.95 -1.25 -3.76
C GLY A 153 -7.55 -0.94 -4.31
N LEU A 154 -6.80 -0.06 -3.64
CA LEU A 154 -5.48 0.41 -4.10
C LEU A 154 -4.44 -0.72 -4.19
N GLY A 155 -4.45 -1.65 -3.24
CA GLY A 155 -3.39 -2.64 -3.05
C GLY A 155 -2.06 -2.02 -2.62
N ILE A 156 -1.04 -2.86 -2.45
CA ILE A 156 0.33 -2.44 -2.13
C ILE A 156 0.86 -1.40 -3.14
N PHE A 157 0.73 -1.69 -4.44
CA PHE A 157 1.22 -0.80 -5.50
C PHE A 157 0.52 0.56 -5.48
N GLY A 158 -0.81 0.57 -5.34
CA GLY A 158 -1.56 1.82 -5.24
C GLY A 158 -1.20 2.62 -3.98
N GLY A 159 -0.96 1.94 -2.85
CA GLY A 159 -0.45 2.57 -1.63
C GLY A 159 0.90 3.27 -1.82
N LYS A 160 1.87 2.58 -2.44
CA LYS A 160 3.18 3.16 -2.77
C LYS A 160 3.07 4.36 -3.72
N MET A 161 2.21 4.26 -4.73
CA MET A 161 2.03 5.35 -5.68
C MET A 161 1.30 6.56 -5.07
N LEU A 162 0.32 6.32 -4.19
CA LEU A 162 -0.33 7.36 -3.39
C LEU A 162 0.71 8.08 -2.51
N ALA A 163 1.55 7.32 -1.81
CA ALA A 163 2.60 7.89 -0.98
C ALA A 163 3.56 8.77 -1.79
N LYS A 164 4.00 8.28 -2.96
CA LYS A 164 4.82 9.07 -3.87
C LYS A 164 4.12 10.35 -4.34
N ALA A 165 2.86 10.27 -4.75
CA ALA A 165 2.09 11.43 -5.20
C ALA A 165 1.94 12.50 -4.11
N LEU A 166 1.75 12.08 -2.85
CA LEU A 166 1.68 13.00 -1.71
C LEU A 166 3.03 13.65 -1.40
N LEU A 167 4.15 12.92 -1.50
CA LEU A 167 5.49 13.49 -1.37
C LEU A 167 5.80 14.50 -2.48
N ASP A 168 5.47 14.16 -3.72
CA ASP A 168 5.63 15.05 -4.87
C ASP A 168 4.73 16.30 -4.69
N CYS A 169 3.50 16.15 -4.20
CA CYS A 169 2.62 17.27 -3.85
C CYS A 169 3.20 18.15 -2.73
N CYS A 170 3.80 17.57 -1.68
CA CYS A 170 4.50 18.34 -0.64
C CYS A 170 5.62 19.19 -1.23
N GLN A 171 6.43 18.61 -2.12
CA GLN A 171 7.54 19.31 -2.76
C GLN A 171 7.04 20.42 -3.69
N ASN A 172 6.05 20.11 -4.54
CA ASN A 172 5.54 21.08 -5.51
C ASN A 172 4.79 22.23 -4.83
N SER A 173 3.95 21.94 -3.83
CA SER A 173 3.25 22.98 -3.05
C SER A 173 4.22 23.94 -2.37
N SER A 174 5.30 23.41 -1.77
CA SER A 174 6.36 24.21 -1.15
C SER A 174 7.06 25.14 -2.15
N ARG A 175 7.34 24.65 -3.38
CA ARG A 175 7.94 25.47 -4.45
C ARG A 175 7.03 26.61 -4.90
N ASP A 176 5.72 26.37 -4.92
CA ASP A 176 4.70 27.35 -5.31
C ASP A 176 4.32 28.31 -4.16
N GLY A 177 5.08 28.32 -3.05
CA GLY A 177 4.83 29.18 -1.89
C GLY A 177 3.56 28.83 -1.12
N THR A 178 3.00 27.65 -1.40
CA THR A 178 1.93 27.03 -0.61
C THR A 178 2.55 25.97 0.29
N GLN A 179 1.75 25.26 1.09
CA GLN A 179 2.24 24.09 1.81
C GLN A 179 1.09 23.10 1.99
N LEU A 180 1.24 21.91 1.40
CA LEU A 180 0.34 20.80 1.71
C LEU A 180 0.40 20.54 3.21
N ALA A 181 -0.75 20.61 3.86
CA ALA A 181 -0.84 20.35 5.29
C ALA A 181 -2.18 19.70 5.58
N LEU A 182 -2.21 18.41 5.23
CA LEU A 182 -3.29 17.50 5.56
C LEU A 182 -3.46 17.42 7.08
N LYS A 183 -4.71 17.46 7.49
CA LYS A 183 -5.19 17.28 8.86
C LYS A 183 -5.91 15.95 8.98
N VAL A 184 -6.73 15.59 8.00
CA VAL A 184 -7.50 14.34 7.97
C VAL A 184 -7.01 13.49 6.81
N PHE A 185 -6.63 12.25 7.11
CA PHE A 185 -6.21 11.27 6.13
C PHE A 185 -6.88 9.93 6.39
N ASP A 186 -7.78 9.56 5.49
CA ASP A 186 -8.58 8.33 5.60
C ASP A 186 -8.34 7.43 4.38
N VAL A 187 -7.79 6.24 4.60
CA VAL A 187 -7.38 5.31 3.53
C VAL A 187 -7.61 3.84 3.92
N GLY A 188 -8.69 3.58 4.67
CA GLY A 188 -9.11 2.24 5.03
C GLY A 188 -9.58 1.37 3.84
N ARG A 189 -9.65 0.05 4.07
CA ARG A 189 -10.23 -0.94 3.13
C ARG A 189 -9.54 -0.96 1.76
N ASN A 190 -8.22 -0.78 1.73
CA ASN A 190 -7.44 -0.70 0.50
C ASN A 190 -6.44 -1.83 0.29
N ARG A 191 -6.30 -2.76 1.24
CA ARG A 191 -5.29 -3.83 1.20
C ARG A 191 -3.88 -3.26 0.95
N LEU A 192 -3.53 -2.23 1.71
CA LEU A 192 -2.22 -1.58 1.60
C LEU A 192 -1.09 -2.52 2.02
N GLU A 193 -1.38 -3.44 2.96
CA GLU A 193 -0.43 -4.37 3.56
C GLU A 193 0.82 -3.62 4.11
N ASN A 194 1.90 -4.33 4.43
CA ASN A 194 3.03 -3.71 5.12
C ASN A 194 3.77 -2.67 4.27
N GLU A 195 4.04 -2.97 2.99
CA GLU A 195 4.87 -2.07 2.18
C GLU A 195 4.10 -0.81 1.74
N GLY A 196 2.77 -0.89 1.61
CA GLY A 196 1.95 0.30 1.41
C GLY A 196 1.91 1.19 2.66
N ALA A 197 1.80 0.58 3.85
CA ALA A 197 1.84 1.28 5.13
C ALA A 197 3.21 1.94 5.39
N GLU A 198 4.31 1.26 5.09
CA GLU A 198 5.67 1.79 5.20
C GLU A 198 5.88 3.00 4.28
N ALA A 199 5.41 2.92 3.04
CA ALA A 199 5.47 4.04 2.11
C ALA A 199 4.69 5.26 2.66
N LEU A 200 3.48 5.05 3.19
CA LEU A 200 2.69 6.12 3.81
C LEU A 200 3.31 6.66 5.10
N ALA A 201 4.00 5.84 5.89
CA ALA A 201 4.73 6.30 7.08
C ALA A 201 5.79 7.34 6.73
N SER A 202 6.47 7.20 5.58
CA SER A 202 7.42 8.21 5.10
C SER A 202 6.74 9.56 4.79
N VAL A 203 5.49 9.53 4.31
CA VAL A 203 4.66 10.71 4.09
C VAL A 203 4.29 11.35 5.43
N PHE A 204 3.83 10.56 6.40
CA PHE A 204 3.43 11.06 7.71
C PHE A 204 4.59 11.67 8.49
N LYS A 205 5.81 11.18 8.31
CA LYS A 205 7.01 11.81 8.88
C LYS A 205 7.25 13.22 8.31
N LYS A 206 6.90 13.45 7.04
CA LYS A 206 7.05 14.75 6.36
C LYS A 206 5.86 15.68 6.63
N LEU A 207 4.65 15.14 6.67
CA LEU A 207 3.42 15.83 7.02
C LEU A 207 3.28 15.90 8.53
N THR A 208 3.66 17.02 9.14
CA THR A 208 3.63 17.23 10.60
C THR A 208 2.34 17.90 11.10
N THR A 209 1.29 17.87 10.28
CA THR A 209 0.02 18.58 10.50
C THR A 209 -1.17 17.65 10.68
N LEU A 210 -0.97 16.33 10.70
CA LEU A 210 -2.06 15.37 10.83
C LEU A 210 -2.70 15.46 12.21
N GLU A 211 -4.03 15.51 12.21
CA GLU A 211 -4.90 15.53 13.38
C GLU A 211 -5.74 14.24 13.41
N GLU A 212 -6.07 13.64 12.27
CA GLU A 212 -6.88 12.42 12.17
C GLU A 212 -6.31 11.47 11.12
N VAL A 213 -6.00 10.25 11.54
CA VAL A 213 -5.52 9.18 10.64
C VAL A 213 -6.38 7.94 10.83
N ALA A 214 -7.02 7.52 9.74
CA ALA A 214 -7.79 6.29 9.68
C ALA A 214 -7.27 5.38 8.57
N MET A 215 -6.84 4.17 8.97
CA MET A 215 -6.35 3.15 8.05
C MET A 215 -6.93 1.75 8.37
N PRO A 216 -8.24 1.61 8.70
CA PRO A 216 -8.79 0.33 9.08
C PRO A 216 -8.79 -0.67 7.92
N GLN A 217 -8.81 -1.98 8.18
CA GLN A 217 -9.02 -3.02 7.16
C GLN A 217 -8.02 -2.97 6.00
N ASN A 218 -6.73 -2.81 6.31
CA ASN A 218 -5.68 -2.75 5.28
C ASN A 218 -4.78 -3.97 5.27
N SER A 219 -5.06 -4.98 6.11
CA SER A 219 -4.22 -6.18 6.27
C SER A 219 -2.77 -5.82 6.63
N ILE A 220 -2.58 -4.74 7.38
CA ILE A 220 -1.27 -4.30 7.87
C ILE A 220 -0.93 -5.17 9.08
N THR A 221 0.25 -5.77 9.10
CA THR A 221 0.73 -6.55 10.26
C THR A 221 1.74 -5.73 11.07
N HIS A 222 2.21 -6.29 12.19
CA HIS A 222 3.09 -5.58 13.13
C HIS A 222 4.29 -4.83 12.48
N PRO A 223 4.97 -5.30 11.40
CA PRO A 223 6.05 -4.54 10.77
C PRO A 223 5.56 -3.23 10.14
N GLY A 224 4.41 -3.26 9.46
CA GLY A 224 3.79 -2.05 8.91
C GLY A 224 3.30 -1.10 9.99
N ILE A 225 2.78 -1.63 11.12
CA ILE A 225 2.38 -0.81 12.27
C ILE A 225 3.59 -0.13 12.93
N ILE A 226 4.73 -0.84 13.05
CA ILE A 226 5.98 -0.25 13.52
C ILE A 226 6.42 0.91 12.62
N ALA A 227 6.33 0.75 11.29
CA ALA A 227 6.64 1.83 10.35
C ALA A 227 5.69 3.03 10.54
N LEU A 228 4.37 2.77 10.60
CA LEU A 228 3.38 3.81 10.85
C LEU A 228 3.62 4.55 12.16
N ALA A 229 3.97 3.84 13.24
CA ALA A 229 4.31 4.44 14.52
C ALA A 229 5.51 5.41 14.39
N LYS A 230 6.58 4.99 13.71
CA LYS A 230 7.74 5.85 13.43
C LYS A 230 7.34 7.10 12.65
N GLY A 231 6.49 6.97 11.63
CA GLY A 231 6.00 8.11 10.83
C GLY A 231 5.12 9.08 11.62
N LEU A 232 4.15 8.54 12.38
CA LEU A 232 3.18 9.31 13.16
C LEU A 232 3.81 10.03 14.36
N SER A 233 4.99 9.61 14.83
CA SER A 233 5.71 10.30 15.91
C SER A 233 5.96 11.79 15.65
N ALA A 234 5.97 12.20 14.37
CA ALA A 234 6.12 13.59 13.94
C ALA A 234 4.81 14.43 14.02
N ASN A 235 3.70 13.85 14.47
CA ASN A 235 2.37 14.45 14.49
C ASN A 235 1.79 14.60 15.91
N PRO A 236 2.30 15.52 16.74
CA PRO A 236 1.87 15.67 18.14
C PRO A 236 0.43 16.18 18.32
N LYS A 237 -0.20 16.66 17.23
CA LYS A 237 -1.59 17.15 17.23
C LYS A 237 -2.61 16.06 16.90
N LEU A 238 -2.19 14.80 16.80
CA LEU A 238 -3.07 13.69 16.48
C LEU A 238 -4.16 13.53 17.57
N ARG A 239 -5.40 13.61 17.12
CA ARG A 239 -6.65 13.48 17.89
C ARG A 239 -7.33 12.15 17.63
N VAL A 240 -7.27 11.63 16.40
CA VAL A 240 -7.88 10.35 16.03
C VAL A 240 -6.84 9.44 15.41
N LEU A 241 -6.71 8.24 15.97
CA LEU A 241 -5.98 7.14 15.36
C LEU A 241 -6.88 5.90 15.28
N ASN A 242 -7.21 5.50 14.06
CA ASN A 242 -7.99 4.30 13.79
C ASN A 242 -7.20 3.31 12.93
N LEU A 243 -6.82 2.18 13.53
CA LEU A 243 -6.12 1.07 12.88
C LEU A 243 -6.92 -0.24 12.97
N ASN A 244 -8.22 -0.17 13.26
CA ASN A 244 -9.13 -1.31 13.41
C ASN A 244 -8.99 -2.34 12.27
N ASP A 245 -9.07 -3.64 12.61
CA ASP A 245 -9.04 -4.73 11.63
C ASP A 245 -7.74 -4.71 10.80
N ASN A 246 -6.62 -4.65 11.54
CA ASN A 246 -5.25 -4.85 11.09
C ASN A 246 -4.52 -5.64 12.17
N THR A 247 -3.53 -6.46 11.83
CA THR A 247 -2.81 -7.30 12.80
C THR A 247 -1.73 -6.51 13.54
N VAL A 248 -2.13 -5.69 14.51
CA VAL A 248 -1.20 -4.92 15.36
C VAL A 248 -0.32 -5.84 16.18
N GLY A 249 -0.92 -6.82 16.86
CA GLY A 249 -0.18 -7.76 17.71
C GLY A 249 0.54 -7.09 18.90
N PRO A 250 1.19 -7.87 19.77
CA PRO A 250 1.98 -7.32 20.88
C PRO A 250 3.14 -6.42 20.42
N GLN A 251 3.83 -6.77 19.34
CA GLN A 251 4.97 -5.98 18.82
C GLN A 251 4.52 -4.62 18.25
N GLY A 252 3.43 -4.57 17.48
CA GLY A 252 2.86 -3.31 17.01
C GLY A 252 2.31 -2.47 18.17
N ALA A 253 1.72 -3.12 19.17
CA ALA A 253 1.25 -2.45 20.39
C ALA A 253 2.40 -1.77 21.15
N GLN A 254 3.56 -2.44 21.24
CA GLN A 254 4.77 -1.84 21.82
C GLN A 254 5.25 -0.61 21.05
N ALA A 255 5.25 -0.66 19.72
CA ALA A 255 5.63 0.48 18.90
C ALA A 255 4.67 1.67 19.08
N LEU A 256 3.37 1.41 19.14
CA LEU A 256 2.36 2.45 19.42
C LEU A 256 2.52 3.01 20.85
N ALA A 257 2.73 2.14 21.86
CA ALA A 257 2.94 2.53 23.24
C ALA A 257 4.13 3.49 23.42
N ASN A 258 5.19 3.30 22.65
CA ASN A 258 6.37 4.17 22.69
C ASN A 258 6.09 5.61 22.22
N ILE A 259 5.10 5.82 21.34
CA ILE A 259 4.78 7.14 20.78
C ILE A 259 3.51 7.76 21.37
N LEU A 260 2.62 6.96 21.95
CA LEU A 260 1.36 7.43 22.56
C LEU A 260 1.56 8.60 23.53
N PRO A 261 2.62 8.66 24.36
CA PRO A 261 2.89 9.82 25.22
C PRO A 261 3.02 11.16 24.50
N ASN A 262 3.31 11.17 23.19
CA ASN A 262 3.44 12.40 22.41
C ASN A 262 2.09 12.93 21.92
N PHE A 263 1.02 12.15 21.97
CA PHE A 263 -0.30 12.50 21.45
C PHE A 263 -1.21 13.06 22.55
N HIS A 264 -0.85 14.21 23.11
CA HIS A 264 -1.62 14.82 24.22
C HIS A 264 -3.04 15.23 23.84
N ALA A 265 -3.31 15.45 22.55
CA ALA A 265 -4.61 15.81 22.01
C ALA A 265 -5.46 14.58 21.61
N LEU A 266 -5.01 13.35 21.87
CA LEU A 266 -5.71 12.14 21.47
C LEU A 266 -7.09 12.07 22.13
N GLU A 267 -8.12 12.00 21.29
CA GLU A 267 -9.54 11.90 21.64
C GLU A 267 -10.08 10.50 21.35
N HIS A 268 -9.66 9.88 20.24
CA HIS A 268 -10.14 8.56 19.81
C HIS A 268 -8.98 7.64 19.44
N LEU A 269 -8.88 6.50 20.12
CA LEU A 269 -7.97 5.42 19.77
C LEU A 269 -8.77 4.15 19.47
N ASN A 270 -8.76 3.73 18.21
CA ASN A 270 -9.45 2.53 17.77
C ASN A 270 -8.45 1.48 17.29
N LEU A 271 -8.32 0.42 18.10
CA LEU A 271 -7.52 -0.78 17.86
C LEU A 271 -8.40 -2.03 18.03
N GLY A 272 -9.69 -1.96 17.68
CA GLY A 272 -10.56 -3.13 17.68
C GLY A 272 -10.14 -4.13 16.61
N ASP A 273 -10.36 -5.42 16.82
CA ASP A 273 -10.02 -6.48 15.86
C ASP A 273 -8.55 -6.40 15.40
N CYS A 274 -7.64 -6.24 16.36
CA CYS A 274 -6.22 -5.98 16.08
C CYS A 274 -5.27 -7.09 16.54
N LEU A 275 -5.82 -8.21 17.02
CA LEU A 275 -5.08 -9.33 17.60
C LEU A 275 -4.03 -8.87 18.62
N LEU A 276 -4.36 -7.87 19.45
CA LEU A 276 -3.43 -7.34 20.46
C LEU A 276 -3.00 -8.42 21.45
N LYS A 277 -3.89 -9.39 21.71
CA LYS A 277 -3.79 -10.38 22.78
C LYS A 277 -3.68 -9.70 24.15
N THR A 278 -3.65 -10.51 25.20
CA THR A 278 -3.45 -10.02 26.57
C THR A 278 -2.18 -9.17 26.68
N GLU A 279 -1.06 -9.59 26.08
CA GLU A 279 0.22 -8.91 26.23
C GLU A 279 0.23 -7.51 25.58
N GLY A 280 -0.23 -7.37 24.33
CA GLY A 280 -0.33 -6.07 23.68
C GLY A 280 -1.26 -5.11 24.42
N SER A 281 -2.36 -5.63 25.00
CA SER A 281 -3.28 -4.81 25.79
C SER A 281 -2.66 -4.29 27.10
N LEU A 282 -1.78 -5.06 27.76
CA LEU A 282 -1.06 -4.64 28.96
C LEU A 282 -0.06 -3.53 28.65
N ILE A 283 0.66 -3.67 27.53
CA ILE A 283 1.61 -2.66 27.05
C ILE A 283 0.90 -1.33 26.77
N LEU A 284 -0.25 -1.37 26.06
CA LEU A 284 -1.05 -0.17 25.81
C LEU A 284 -1.63 0.41 27.11
N ALA A 285 -2.11 -0.43 28.02
CA ALA A 285 -2.62 0.02 29.33
C ALA A 285 -1.53 0.74 30.14
N ALA A 286 -0.28 0.28 30.10
CA ALA A 286 0.84 0.96 30.76
C ALA A 286 1.10 2.35 30.16
N ALA A 287 1.12 2.49 28.83
CA ALA A 287 1.34 3.77 28.16
C ALA A 287 0.18 4.77 28.35
N LEU A 288 -1.06 4.28 28.28
CA LEU A 288 -2.26 5.08 28.54
C LEU A 288 -2.40 5.44 30.02
N GLY A 289 -1.92 4.59 30.93
CA GLY A 289 -1.97 4.76 32.38
C GLY A 289 -0.96 5.75 32.95
N ILE A 290 -0.10 6.36 32.12
CA ILE A 290 0.78 7.44 32.55
C ILE A 290 -0.08 8.60 33.06
N LYS A 291 0.13 8.95 34.34
CA LYS A 291 -0.70 9.95 35.03
C LYS A 291 -0.70 11.29 34.32
N GLY A 292 -1.90 11.80 34.01
CA GLY A 292 -2.13 13.07 33.34
C GLY A 292 -1.99 13.03 31.82
N ASN A 293 -1.67 11.87 31.24
CA ASN A 293 -1.61 11.70 29.80
C ASN A 293 -3.01 11.56 29.18
N HIS A 294 -3.15 11.92 27.90
CA HIS A 294 -4.40 11.86 27.12
C HIS A 294 -5.65 12.42 27.85
N PRO A 295 -5.62 13.65 28.39
CA PRO A 295 -6.75 14.21 29.16
C PRO A 295 -8.02 14.44 28.32
N ALA A 296 -7.86 14.47 26.99
CA ALA A 296 -8.94 14.64 26.02
C ALA A 296 -9.53 13.30 25.51
N LEU A 297 -9.05 12.14 26.00
CA LEU A 297 -9.51 10.84 25.51
C LEU A 297 -11.02 10.67 25.77
N LEU A 298 -11.79 10.59 24.68
CA LEU A 298 -13.24 10.38 24.66
C LEU A 298 -13.57 8.91 24.45
N GLU A 299 -12.79 8.23 23.59
CA GLU A 299 -13.05 6.85 23.20
C GLU A 299 -11.77 6.00 23.11
N LEU A 300 -11.84 4.80 23.69
CA LEU A 300 -10.88 3.73 23.50
C LEU A 300 -11.61 2.46 23.07
N ASN A 301 -11.27 1.94 21.89
CA ASN A 301 -11.80 0.68 21.40
C ASN A 301 -10.70 -0.38 21.30
N LEU A 302 -10.83 -1.42 22.13
CA LEU A 302 -9.99 -2.64 22.14
C LEU A 302 -10.87 -3.90 21.99
N SER A 303 -12.03 -3.80 21.37
CA SER A 303 -12.94 -4.94 21.15
C SER A 303 -12.31 -6.00 20.24
N PHE A 304 -12.69 -7.27 20.38
CA PHE A 304 -12.23 -8.38 19.51
C PHE A 304 -10.69 -8.52 19.43
N ASN A 305 -10.01 -8.57 20.57
CA ASN A 305 -8.54 -8.60 20.62
C ASN A 305 -7.96 -9.81 21.37
N GLU A 306 -8.77 -10.82 21.68
CA GLU A 306 -8.34 -12.00 22.45
C GLU A 306 -7.74 -11.61 23.82
N ILE A 307 -8.30 -10.58 24.47
CA ILE A 307 -7.81 -10.08 25.75
C ILE A 307 -8.40 -10.93 26.88
N HIS A 308 -7.53 -11.52 27.70
CA HIS A 308 -7.94 -12.39 28.80
C HIS A 308 -8.00 -11.65 30.15
N THR A 309 -8.53 -12.34 31.16
CA THR A 309 -8.74 -11.87 32.55
C THR A 309 -7.60 -11.03 33.14
N ARG A 310 -6.33 -11.39 32.88
CA ARG A 310 -5.15 -10.70 33.43
C ARG A 310 -5.09 -9.21 33.09
N ALA A 311 -5.62 -8.78 31.94
CA ALA A 311 -5.60 -7.37 31.53
C ALA A 311 -6.77 -6.54 32.07
N ALA A 312 -7.77 -7.16 32.70
CA ALA A 312 -8.96 -6.49 33.20
C ALA A 312 -8.64 -5.32 34.15
N ALA A 313 -7.85 -5.58 35.21
CA ALA A 313 -7.50 -4.54 36.17
C ALA A 313 -6.57 -3.46 35.58
N PRO A 314 -5.49 -3.81 34.85
CA PRO A 314 -4.62 -2.82 34.21
C PRO A 314 -5.35 -1.87 33.24
N ILE A 315 -6.23 -2.39 32.39
CA ILE A 315 -7.02 -1.56 31.46
C ILE A 315 -7.92 -0.59 32.24
N ALA A 316 -8.65 -1.08 33.26
CA ALA A 316 -9.49 -0.22 34.08
C ALA A 316 -8.68 0.86 34.83
N GLN A 317 -7.50 0.52 35.33
CA GLN A 317 -6.60 1.45 36.01
C GLN A 317 -6.07 2.53 35.07
N ALA A 318 -5.74 2.18 33.82
CA ALA A 318 -5.27 3.14 32.82
C ALA A 318 -6.28 4.26 32.52
N MET A 319 -7.57 3.96 32.71
CA MET A 319 -8.67 4.89 32.48
C MET A 319 -9.01 5.78 33.68
N ALA A 320 -8.40 5.54 34.85
CA ALA A 320 -8.82 6.18 36.11
C ALA A 320 -8.80 7.72 36.07
N ASP A 321 -7.81 8.32 35.38
CA ASP A 321 -7.67 9.78 35.27
C ASP A 321 -8.22 10.37 33.96
N LYS A 322 -8.80 9.56 33.07
CA LYS A 322 -9.41 9.98 31.81
C LYS A 322 -10.81 10.52 32.06
N LYS A 323 -10.91 11.81 32.41
CA LYS A 323 -12.16 12.45 32.86
C LYS A 323 -13.20 12.66 31.76
N GLN A 324 -12.77 12.70 30.50
CA GLN A 324 -13.67 12.90 29.36
C GLN A 324 -14.06 11.57 28.68
N LEU A 325 -13.57 10.43 29.19
CA LEU A 325 -13.84 9.14 28.60
C LEU A 325 -15.34 8.83 28.69
N THR A 326 -15.97 8.64 27.54
CA THR A 326 -17.39 8.30 27.41
C THR A 326 -17.59 6.91 26.83
N ASN A 327 -16.61 6.39 26.07
CA ASN A 327 -16.74 5.13 25.36
C ASN A 327 -15.49 4.26 25.56
N LEU A 328 -15.61 3.18 26.32
CA LEU A 328 -14.60 2.13 26.49
C LEU A 328 -15.18 0.83 25.93
N HIS A 329 -14.77 0.48 24.72
CA HIS A 329 -15.23 -0.72 24.03
C HIS A 329 -14.25 -1.87 24.24
N LEU A 330 -14.74 -2.94 24.87
CA LEU A 330 -13.99 -4.13 25.24
C LEU A 330 -14.73 -5.42 24.84
N ASP A 331 -15.76 -5.30 23.99
CA ASP A 331 -16.63 -6.38 23.56
C ASP A 331 -15.87 -7.46 22.78
N GLY A 332 -16.33 -8.71 22.79
CA GLY A 332 -15.67 -9.80 22.04
C GLY A 332 -14.26 -10.16 22.51
N ASN A 333 -13.93 -9.95 23.79
CA ASN A 333 -12.68 -10.37 24.41
C ASN A 333 -12.92 -11.45 25.47
N SER A 334 -11.94 -12.33 25.67
CA SER A 334 -12.00 -13.49 26.57
C SER A 334 -11.78 -13.15 28.06
N PHE A 335 -12.45 -12.13 28.59
CA PHE A 335 -12.28 -11.72 29.99
C PHE A 335 -12.86 -12.70 31.01
N GLY A 336 -13.80 -13.57 30.61
CA GLY A 336 -14.53 -14.43 31.53
C GLY A 336 -15.37 -13.65 32.55
N THR A 337 -16.14 -14.38 33.36
CA THR A 337 -16.99 -13.80 34.42
C THR A 337 -16.17 -13.00 35.44
N ASP A 338 -15.02 -13.53 35.85
CA ASP A 338 -14.12 -12.91 36.82
C ASP A 338 -13.48 -11.63 36.29
N GLY A 339 -12.96 -11.64 35.06
CA GLY A 339 -12.37 -10.44 34.44
C GLY A 339 -13.39 -9.33 34.24
N ARG A 340 -14.62 -9.68 33.82
CA ARG A 340 -15.74 -8.73 33.74
C ARG A 340 -16.10 -8.15 35.11
N ALA A 341 -16.11 -8.96 36.16
CA ALA A 341 -16.36 -8.49 37.53
C ALA A 341 -15.25 -7.53 38.01
N ILE A 342 -13.98 -7.85 37.72
CA ILE A 342 -12.83 -6.99 38.01
C ILE A 342 -12.94 -5.65 37.28
N LEU A 343 -13.20 -5.67 35.96
CA LEU A 343 -13.39 -4.45 35.15
C LEU A 343 -14.47 -3.55 35.77
N ARG A 344 -15.67 -4.11 36.01
CA ARG A 344 -16.80 -3.35 36.59
C ARG A 344 -16.46 -2.78 37.95
N LYS A 345 -15.84 -3.56 38.83
CA LYS A 345 -15.45 -3.13 40.17
C LYS A 345 -14.43 -1.99 40.12
N CYS A 346 -13.37 -2.15 39.32
CA CYS A 346 -12.33 -1.13 39.17
C CYS A 346 -12.89 0.17 38.57
N LEU A 347 -13.64 0.08 37.47
CA LEU A 347 -14.25 1.25 36.84
C LEU A 347 -15.28 1.93 37.74
N THR A 348 -16.05 1.19 38.54
CA THR A 348 -16.94 1.78 39.56
C THR A 348 -16.14 2.57 40.60
N ASN A 349 -15.04 2.02 41.11
CA ASN A 349 -14.18 2.72 42.08
C ASN A 349 -13.54 3.98 41.51
N PHE A 350 -13.31 4.04 40.20
CA PHE A 350 -12.78 5.21 39.50
C PHE A 350 -13.84 6.16 38.94
N GLU A 351 -15.13 5.89 39.20
CA GLU A 351 -16.28 6.65 38.65
C GLU A 351 -16.30 6.67 37.11
N ARG A 352 -15.84 5.57 36.47
CA ARG A 352 -15.79 5.36 35.01
C ARG A 352 -16.65 4.20 34.53
N ILE A 353 -17.56 3.71 35.36
CA ILE A 353 -18.43 2.60 34.96
C ILE A 353 -19.36 2.98 33.79
N ASP A 354 -19.78 4.24 33.72
CA ASP A 354 -20.70 4.74 32.68
C ASP A 354 -20.04 4.79 31.30
N SER A 355 -18.70 4.81 31.22
CA SER A 355 -18.00 4.77 29.94
C SER A 355 -17.89 3.35 29.38
N LEU A 356 -18.11 2.31 30.19
CA LEU A 356 -17.95 0.93 29.74
C LEU A 356 -19.08 0.56 28.77
N GLY A 357 -18.70 0.19 27.55
CA GLY A 357 -19.62 -0.35 26.54
C GLY A 357 -20.20 -1.71 26.95
N THR A 358 -21.00 -2.29 26.05
CA THR A 358 -21.51 -3.65 26.26
C THR A 358 -20.36 -4.65 26.30
N LEU A 359 -20.52 -5.68 27.13
CA LEU A 359 -19.68 -6.86 27.16
C LEU A 359 -20.62 -8.03 26.91
N SER A 360 -20.65 -8.57 25.69
CA SER A 360 -21.40 -9.78 25.39
C SER A 360 -20.91 -10.93 26.26
N GLU A 361 -21.80 -11.87 26.57
CA GLU A 361 -21.38 -13.13 27.19
C GLU A 361 -20.49 -13.86 26.18
N ASP A 362 -19.34 -14.33 26.65
CA ASP A 362 -18.44 -15.13 25.82
C ASP A 362 -19.27 -16.33 25.31
N GLU A 363 -19.34 -16.56 24.01
CA GLU A 363 -19.64 -17.92 23.52
C GLU A 363 -18.39 -18.75 23.80
N SER A 364 -18.19 -19.09 25.06
CA SER A 364 -17.25 -20.13 25.44
C SER A 364 -17.86 -21.43 24.98
N ASP A 365 -17.30 -22.02 23.91
CA ASP A 365 -17.40 -23.45 23.72
C ASP A 365 -16.87 -24.10 25.00
N GLU A 366 -17.77 -24.57 25.87
CA GLU A 366 -17.47 -25.28 27.12
C GLU A 366 -16.90 -26.71 26.84
N ASP A 367 -16.07 -26.87 25.79
CA ASP A 367 -15.53 -28.17 25.35
C ASP A 367 -14.04 -28.09 24.95
N GLU A 368 -13.23 -27.25 25.61
CA GLU A 368 -11.77 -27.47 25.63
C GLU A 368 -11.38 -27.96 27.02
N GLU A 369 -11.30 -29.30 27.13
CA GLU A 369 -10.63 -29.99 28.22
C GLU A 369 -9.26 -29.35 28.48
N GLU A 370 -8.89 -29.28 29.75
CA GLU A 370 -7.54 -28.95 30.22
C GLU A 370 -6.51 -29.86 29.53
N GLY A 371 -6.00 -29.39 28.39
CA GLY A 371 -4.78 -29.88 27.76
C GLY A 371 -3.61 -29.12 28.35
N GLU A 372 -2.80 -29.81 29.13
CA GLU A 372 -1.44 -29.38 29.47
C GLU A 372 -0.65 -29.22 28.16
N ASP A 373 -0.64 -28.02 27.56
CA ASP A 373 0.29 -27.71 26.48
C ASP A 373 1.58 -27.17 27.09
N GLU A 374 2.56 -28.08 27.09
CA GLU A 374 3.96 -27.86 27.41
C GLU A 374 4.52 -26.72 26.56
N GLU A 375 5.22 -25.79 27.23
CA GLU A 375 6.10 -24.82 26.63
C GLU A 375 7.16 -25.58 25.79
N GLU A 376 7.04 -25.54 24.46
CA GLU A 376 8.17 -25.79 23.57
C GLU A 376 8.72 -24.43 23.11
N ASP A 377 9.67 -23.94 23.91
CA ASP A 377 10.71 -23.02 23.48
C ASP A 377 11.50 -23.67 22.31
N GLU A 378 11.35 -23.13 21.10
CA GLU A 378 12.39 -23.24 20.08
C GLU A 378 12.98 -21.85 19.82
N ASP A 379 14.00 -21.53 20.62
CA ASP A 379 15.08 -20.62 20.27
C ASP A 379 15.76 -21.14 18.99
N GLU A 380 15.66 -20.40 17.89
CA GLU A 380 16.74 -20.35 16.90
C GLU A 380 17.27 -18.93 16.81
N ASN A 381 18.42 -18.75 17.48
CA ASN A 381 19.35 -17.65 17.33
C ASN A 381 19.70 -17.49 15.84
N GLU A 382 19.46 -16.30 15.29
CA GLU A 382 20.29 -15.79 14.21
C GLU A 382 21.07 -14.60 14.74
N ASP A 383 22.38 -14.77 14.75
CA ASP A 383 23.38 -13.83 15.25
C ASP A 383 23.23 -12.45 14.59
N GLU A 384 22.86 -11.45 15.40
CA GLU A 384 23.10 -10.05 15.11
C GLU A 384 24.61 -9.79 15.26
N GLU A 385 25.35 -9.80 14.16
CA GLU A 385 26.63 -9.09 14.10
C GLU A 385 26.32 -7.60 13.93
N GLU A 386 26.51 -6.87 15.03
CA GLU A 386 26.70 -5.44 15.07
C GLU A 386 27.80 -5.03 14.09
N ASP A 387 27.52 -4.07 13.20
CA ASP A 387 28.58 -3.18 12.72
C ASP A 387 28.06 -1.74 12.73
N GLU A 388 28.83 -0.95 13.47
CA GLU A 388 28.57 0.40 13.95
C GLU A 388 28.45 1.43 12.81
N ASP A 389 27.64 2.45 13.11
CA ASP A 389 27.65 3.84 12.66
C ASP A 389 28.64 4.26 11.56
N GLU A 390 28.14 4.98 10.56
CA GLU A 390 28.67 6.33 10.29
C GLU A 390 27.55 7.26 9.77
N ASN A 391 27.24 8.25 10.61
CA ASN A 391 26.51 9.46 10.26
C ASN A 391 27.17 10.14 9.05
N GLU A 392 26.37 10.74 8.16
CA GLU A 392 26.75 12.05 7.61
C GLU A 392 25.55 12.83 7.08
N ASP A 393 25.69 14.14 7.24
CA ASP A 393 24.67 15.14 7.42
C ASP A 393 23.86 15.54 6.17
N VAL A 394 22.70 16.09 6.50
CA VAL A 394 21.85 16.97 5.68
C VAL A 394 22.64 18.15 5.13
N ASN A 395 22.44 18.48 3.84
CA ASN A 395 22.28 19.88 3.44
C ASN A 395 21.44 20.03 2.17
N GLU A 396 20.43 20.88 2.30
CA GLU A 396 19.52 21.40 1.29
C GLU A 396 20.24 22.38 0.35
N ASP A 397 19.78 22.53 -0.90
CA ASP A 397 19.03 23.71 -1.40
C ASP A 397 19.17 24.01 -2.92
N TYR A 398 18.27 24.91 -3.35
CA TYR A 398 17.50 24.98 -4.60
C TYR A 398 18.15 25.41 -5.94
N THR A 399 17.48 24.94 -7.02
CA THR A 399 17.09 25.60 -8.30
C THR A 399 18.15 26.17 -9.27
N ASN A 400 18.07 25.79 -10.57
CA ASN A 400 17.35 26.59 -11.59
C ASN A 400 17.32 25.94 -13.00
N ASP A 401 16.19 26.20 -13.67
CA ASP A 401 15.84 26.16 -15.10
C ASP A 401 16.86 25.67 -16.13
N ASN A 402 16.62 24.46 -16.63
CA ASN A 402 16.31 24.17 -18.04
C ASN A 402 16.26 22.64 -18.20
N GLY A 403 15.26 22.12 -18.90
CA GLY A 403 14.94 20.70 -19.06
C GLY A 403 16.02 19.83 -19.71
N ALA A 404 17.13 19.64 -19.01
CA ALA A 404 18.11 18.59 -19.19
C ALA A 404 18.72 18.29 -17.81
N ILE A 405 18.54 17.08 -17.31
CA ILE A 405 19.24 16.61 -16.11
C ILE A 405 20.74 16.57 -16.46
N THR A 406 21.47 17.65 -16.19
CA THR A 406 22.92 17.59 -16.11
C THR A 406 23.24 17.01 -14.74
N ILE A 407 23.39 15.68 -14.71
CA ILE A 407 23.87 14.93 -13.55
C ILE A 407 25.27 15.45 -13.22
N LYS A 408 25.39 16.36 -12.25
CA LYS A 408 26.66 16.54 -11.53
C LYS A 408 26.71 15.54 -10.37
N LYS A 409 27.05 14.31 -10.76
CA LYS A 409 28.07 13.44 -10.15
C LYS A 409 28.07 13.39 -8.61
N ILE A 410 27.19 12.56 -8.05
CA ILE A 410 27.56 11.70 -6.91
C ILE A 410 27.57 10.27 -7.45
N GLU A 411 28.78 9.80 -7.73
CA GLU A 411 29.09 8.49 -8.28
C GLU A 411 29.11 7.42 -7.18
N LYS A 412 27.96 7.02 -6.62
CA LYS A 412 27.92 5.68 -6.02
C LYS A 412 27.60 4.68 -7.12
N LYS A 413 28.66 4.30 -7.84
CA LYS A 413 28.62 3.19 -8.79
C LYS A 413 28.35 1.92 -7.99
N ILE A 414 27.35 1.16 -8.41
CA ILE A 414 26.97 -0.11 -7.78
C ILE A 414 27.58 -1.24 -8.59
N THR A 415 28.20 -2.21 -7.93
CA THR A 415 28.76 -3.39 -8.59
C THR A 415 27.66 -4.41 -8.90
N VAL A 416 27.94 -5.36 -9.80
CA VAL A 416 26.99 -6.47 -10.07
C VAL A 416 26.72 -7.27 -8.80
N THR A 417 27.72 -7.51 -7.96
CA THR A 417 27.55 -8.19 -6.67
C THR A 417 26.58 -7.45 -5.75
N ASP A 418 26.72 -6.13 -5.61
CA ASP A 418 25.85 -5.32 -4.74
C ASP A 418 24.40 -5.27 -5.25
N PHE A 419 24.23 -5.28 -6.57
CA PHE A 419 22.92 -5.39 -7.19
C PHE A 419 22.30 -6.76 -6.96
N LEU A 420 23.03 -7.85 -7.18
CA LEU A 420 22.50 -9.21 -7.08
C LEU A 420 22.17 -9.63 -5.64
N LYS A 421 22.82 -9.04 -4.63
CA LYS A 421 22.45 -9.24 -3.22
C LYS A 421 21.05 -8.72 -2.87
N SER A 422 20.60 -7.66 -3.54
CA SER A 422 19.30 -7.05 -3.29
C SER A 422 18.89 -6.25 -4.55
N PRO A 423 18.28 -6.91 -5.55
CA PRO A 423 17.93 -6.30 -6.83
C PRO A 423 16.76 -5.31 -6.65
N THR A 424 16.98 -4.03 -6.97
CA THR A 424 15.93 -3.00 -6.95
C THR A 424 15.96 -2.17 -8.23
N GLU A 425 14.86 -1.47 -8.52
CA GLU A 425 14.74 -0.57 -9.67
C GLU A 425 15.81 0.53 -9.65
N GLU A 426 16.06 1.13 -8.48
CA GLU A 426 17.08 2.16 -8.28
C GLU A 426 18.49 1.62 -8.51
N LYS A 427 18.81 0.45 -7.91
CA LYS A 427 20.13 -0.15 -8.09
C LYS A 427 20.37 -0.58 -9.52
N LEU A 428 19.34 -1.04 -10.24
CA LEU A 428 19.45 -1.32 -11.67
C LEU A 428 19.84 -0.04 -12.44
N LEU A 429 19.23 1.11 -12.15
CA LEU A 429 19.58 2.38 -12.80
C LEU A 429 21.01 2.84 -12.48
N LEU A 430 21.50 2.58 -11.27
CA LEU A 430 22.86 2.90 -10.84
C LEU A 430 23.91 1.85 -11.26
N LEU A 431 23.48 0.67 -11.68
CA LEU A 431 24.36 -0.42 -12.10
C LEU A 431 25.13 -0.04 -13.35
N GLN A 432 26.45 -0.04 -13.26
CA GLN A 432 27.33 0.09 -14.43
C GLN A 432 27.88 -1.28 -14.77
N TYR A 433 27.49 -1.80 -15.93
CA TYR A 433 28.06 -3.01 -16.51
C TYR A 433 28.45 -2.70 -17.96
N GLU A 434 29.68 -3.05 -18.33
CA GLU A 434 30.16 -2.89 -19.71
C GLU A 434 29.77 -4.08 -20.60
N ASN A 435 29.57 -5.24 -19.98
CA ASN A 435 29.19 -6.49 -20.62
C ASN A 435 28.64 -7.49 -19.57
N VAL A 436 28.34 -8.70 -20.01
CA VAL A 436 27.73 -9.77 -19.20
C VAL A 436 28.72 -10.45 -18.22
N GLN A 437 30.02 -10.27 -18.39
CA GLN A 437 31.04 -11.06 -17.67
C GLN A 437 30.99 -10.95 -16.15
N PRO A 438 30.72 -9.79 -15.52
CA PRO A 438 30.63 -9.72 -14.07
C PRO A 438 29.50 -10.59 -13.49
N PHE A 439 28.40 -10.78 -14.23
CA PHE A 439 27.32 -11.68 -13.83
C PHE A 439 27.73 -13.15 -13.97
N VAL A 440 28.45 -13.48 -15.06
CA VAL A 440 29.01 -14.82 -15.27
C VAL A 440 30.03 -15.18 -14.20
N GLU A 441 30.89 -14.24 -13.81
CA GLU A 441 31.90 -14.42 -12.77
C GLU A 441 31.25 -14.58 -11.39
N TYR A 442 30.20 -13.81 -11.10
CA TYR A 442 29.42 -13.96 -9.87
C TYR A 442 28.88 -15.39 -9.73
N VAL A 443 28.25 -15.95 -10.77
CA VAL A 443 27.77 -17.35 -10.72
C VAL A 443 28.90 -18.35 -10.63
N LYS A 444 29.99 -18.16 -11.39
CA LYS A 444 31.17 -19.03 -11.27
C LYS A 444 31.75 -19.03 -9.86
N ASN A 445 31.66 -17.93 -9.13
CA ASN A 445 32.10 -17.86 -7.73
C ASN A 445 31.12 -18.57 -6.79
N LEU A 446 29.81 -18.48 -7.03
CA LEU A 446 28.81 -19.25 -6.26
C LEU A 446 28.96 -20.77 -6.42
N VAL A 447 29.39 -21.22 -7.59
CA VAL A 447 29.42 -22.64 -7.96
C VAL A 447 30.81 -23.29 -7.70
N LYS A 448 31.77 -22.57 -7.12
CA LYS A 448 33.19 -23.00 -6.98
C LYS A 448 33.45 -24.10 -5.95
N ASP A 449 32.48 -24.53 -5.14
CA ASP A 449 32.71 -25.56 -4.12
C ASP A 449 32.61 -26.99 -4.68
N ASN A 450 33.79 -27.63 -4.83
CA ASN A 450 34.12 -29.06 -4.75
C ASN A 450 33.24 -30.12 -5.45
N ASP A 451 32.44 -29.77 -6.46
CA ASP A 451 31.53 -30.74 -7.08
C ASP A 451 31.79 -30.98 -8.58
N THR A 452 31.69 -32.25 -8.99
CA THR A 452 31.81 -32.68 -10.40
C THR A 452 30.60 -32.26 -11.25
N GLN A 453 29.62 -31.58 -10.64
CA GLN A 453 28.40 -31.03 -11.25
C GLN A 453 28.43 -29.50 -11.45
N SER A 454 29.58 -28.84 -11.31
CA SER A 454 29.70 -27.37 -11.40
C SER A 454 29.14 -26.75 -12.68
N GLU A 455 29.20 -27.46 -13.82
CA GLU A 455 28.63 -26.94 -15.07
C GLU A 455 27.09 -26.97 -15.08
N PHE A 456 26.45 -27.90 -14.36
CA PHE A 456 24.99 -28.01 -14.31
C PHE A 456 24.38 -26.96 -13.39
N LYS A 457 25.01 -26.73 -12.23
CA LYS A 457 24.60 -25.68 -11.28
C LYS A 457 24.74 -24.27 -11.88
N PHE A 458 25.65 -24.06 -12.83
CA PHE A 458 25.77 -22.76 -13.51
C PHE A 458 24.47 -22.33 -14.19
N THR A 459 23.85 -23.22 -14.98
CA THR A 459 22.60 -22.92 -15.71
C THR A 459 21.45 -22.61 -14.75
N GLU A 460 21.36 -23.34 -13.64
CA GLU A 460 20.34 -23.18 -12.61
C GLU A 460 20.49 -21.89 -11.79
N GLU A 461 21.72 -21.47 -11.50
CA GLU A 461 21.97 -20.22 -10.77
C GLU A 461 21.88 -18.99 -11.70
N PHE A 462 22.39 -19.11 -12.93
CA PHE A 462 22.37 -18.01 -13.88
C PHE A 462 20.94 -17.65 -14.31
N ILE A 463 20.03 -18.63 -14.38
CA ILE A 463 18.63 -18.34 -14.67
C ILE A 463 17.93 -17.59 -13.52
N LYS A 464 18.28 -17.83 -12.25
CA LYS A 464 17.72 -17.07 -11.11
C LYS A 464 18.11 -15.59 -11.17
N ILE A 465 19.36 -15.30 -11.56
CA ILE A 465 19.81 -13.93 -11.83
C ILE A 465 18.96 -13.30 -12.96
N ILE A 466 18.74 -14.04 -14.03
CA ILE A 466 17.90 -13.59 -15.14
C ILE A 466 16.47 -13.32 -14.68
N MET A 467 15.90 -14.16 -13.81
CA MET A 467 14.56 -13.91 -13.27
C MET A 467 14.50 -12.63 -12.45
N ASN A 468 15.48 -12.41 -11.57
CA ASN A 468 15.58 -11.18 -10.79
C ASN A 468 15.66 -9.92 -11.66
N VAL A 469 16.42 -9.96 -12.76
CA VAL A 469 16.47 -8.82 -13.70
C VAL A 469 15.18 -8.72 -14.52
N SER A 470 14.66 -9.84 -15.03
CA SER A 470 13.46 -9.88 -15.87
C SER A 470 12.22 -9.41 -15.11
N ALA A 471 12.16 -9.66 -13.79
CA ALA A 471 11.11 -9.15 -12.91
C ALA A 471 10.97 -7.61 -13.00
N LEU A 472 12.08 -6.89 -13.20
CA LEU A 472 12.10 -5.44 -13.33
C LEU A 472 11.56 -4.93 -14.69
N CYS A 473 11.38 -5.80 -15.68
CA CYS A 473 10.66 -5.46 -16.92
C CYS A 473 9.17 -5.15 -16.66
N GLY A 474 8.63 -5.56 -15.51
CA GLY A 474 7.30 -5.20 -15.03
C GLY A 474 7.21 -3.81 -14.37
N SER A 475 8.33 -3.10 -14.23
CA SER A 475 8.41 -1.81 -13.52
C SER A 475 7.44 -0.76 -14.08
N GLY A 476 6.91 0.11 -13.21
CA GLY A 476 6.13 1.29 -13.59
C GLY A 476 6.96 2.38 -14.28
N PHE A 477 8.28 2.41 -14.06
CA PHE A 477 9.18 3.44 -14.59
C PHE A 477 9.76 3.06 -15.96
N PHE A 478 9.70 3.98 -16.91
CA PHE A 478 10.13 3.73 -18.29
C PHE A 478 11.63 3.41 -18.39
N ASP A 479 12.48 4.20 -17.74
CA ASP A 479 13.94 4.02 -17.81
C ASP A 479 14.41 2.69 -17.19
N VAL A 480 13.73 2.26 -16.12
CA VAL A 480 13.96 0.97 -15.46
C VAL A 480 13.61 -0.16 -16.41
N ARG A 481 12.44 -0.12 -17.07
CA ARG A 481 12.04 -1.14 -18.05
C ARG A 481 13.03 -1.24 -19.21
N ILE A 482 13.43 -0.12 -19.81
CA ILE A 482 14.38 -0.14 -20.93
C ILE A 482 15.72 -0.75 -20.51
N LYS A 483 16.23 -0.36 -19.33
CA LYS A 483 17.49 -0.90 -18.82
C LYS A 483 17.38 -2.39 -18.45
N ALA A 484 16.27 -2.79 -17.84
CA ALA A 484 15.98 -4.18 -17.47
C ALA A 484 15.86 -5.07 -18.72
N GLU A 485 15.12 -4.62 -19.73
CA GLU A 485 14.95 -5.33 -21.01
C GLU A 485 16.28 -5.51 -21.73
N THR A 486 17.11 -4.45 -21.77
CA THR A 486 18.44 -4.49 -22.38
C THR A 486 19.35 -5.48 -21.67
N LEU A 487 19.40 -5.43 -20.33
CA LEU A 487 20.21 -6.35 -19.55
C LEU A 487 19.69 -7.79 -19.65
N THR A 488 18.38 -7.98 -19.63
CA THR A 488 17.73 -9.28 -19.76
C THR A 488 18.06 -9.93 -21.10
N ASP A 489 18.03 -9.18 -22.20
CA ASP A 489 18.43 -9.64 -23.53
C ASP A 489 19.89 -10.14 -23.55
N ILE A 490 20.80 -9.37 -22.97
CA ILE A 490 22.22 -9.72 -22.87
C ILE A 490 22.42 -11.00 -22.04
N LEU A 491 21.74 -11.11 -20.89
CA LEU A 491 21.89 -12.26 -20.00
C LEU A 491 21.29 -13.54 -20.62
N TYR A 492 20.11 -13.45 -21.24
CA TYR A 492 19.54 -14.59 -21.96
C TYR A 492 20.42 -15.03 -23.12
N ALA A 493 20.95 -14.11 -23.93
CA ALA A 493 21.85 -14.45 -25.03
C ALA A 493 23.07 -15.26 -24.54
N GLU A 494 23.68 -14.85 -23.43
CA GLU A 494 24.80 -15.58 -22.81
C GLU A 494 24.36 -16.95 -22.27
N LEU A 495 23.21 -17.03 -21.60
CA LEU A 495 22.68 -18.30 -21.08
C LEU A 495 22.40 -19.30 -22.20
N PHE A 496 21.78 -18.86 -23.29
CA PHE A 496 21.51 -19.70 -24.46
C PHE A 496 22.81 -20.14 -25.15
N ALA A 497 23.78 -19.24 -25.32
CA ALA A 497 25.09 -19.58 -25.87
C ALA A 497 25.83 -20.62 -25.00
N PHE A 498 25.77 -20.47 -23.67
CA PHE A 498 26.33 -21.43 -22.72
C PHE A 498 25.61 -22.80 -22.83
N ALA A 499 24.28 -22.81 -22.80
CA ALA A 499 23.49 -24.04 -22.88
C ALA A 499 23.75 -24.82 -24.18
N VAL A 500 23.93 -24.13 -25.31
CA VAL A 500 24.31 -24.78 -26.58
C VAL A 500 25.73 -25.33 -26.52
N LYS A 501 26.69 -24.54 -26.03
CA LYS A 501 28.11 -24.92 -25.95
C LYS A 501 28.35 -26.17 -25.10
N TYR A 502 27.62 -26.31 -23.99
CA TYR A 502 27.78 -27.41 -23.03
C TYR A 502 26.67 -28.47 -23.14
N ASN A 503 25.83 -28.42 -24.18
CA ASN A 503 24.74 -29.37 -24.42
C ASN A 503 23.75 -29.49 -23.23
N GLN A 504 23.39 -28.36 -22.63
CA GLN A 504 22.52 -28.25 -21.45
C GLN A 504 21.13 -27.69 -21.75
N ILE A 505 20.65 -27.78 -23.00
CA ILE A 505 19.35 -27.21 -23.41
C ILE A 505 18.19 -27.79 -22.59
N THR A 506 18.23 -29.09 -22.26
CA THR A 506 17.21 -29.73 -21.41
C THR A 506 17.18 -29.13 -20.00
N ILE A 507 18.35 -28.85 -19.44
CA ILE A 507 18.49 -28.29 -18.08
C ILE A 507 18.02 -26.84 -18.07
N LEU A 508 18.41 -26.06 -19.09
CA LEU A 508 17.91 -24.71 -19.31
C LEU A 508 16.38 -24.70 -19.35
N ASN A 509 15.77 -25.57 -20.15
CA ASN A 509 14.32 -25.61 -20.31
C ASN A 509 13.61 -26.00 -19.01
N ASN A 510 14.10 -27.02 -18.30
CA ASN A 510 13.52 -27.42 -17.02
C ASN A 510 13.65 -26.30 -15.97
N SER A 511 14.83 -25.71 -15.85
CA SER A 511 15.08 -24.61 -14.92
C SER A 511 14.20 -23.40 -15.25
N LEU A 512 14.02 -23.08 -16.52
CA LEU A 512 13.16 -21.99 -16.97
C LEU A 512 11.70 -22.24 -16.56
N LEU A 513 11.19 -23.46 -16.77
CA LEU A 513 9.82 -23.82 -16.38
C LEU A 513 9.62 -23.77 -14.86
N VAL A 514 10.58 -24.26 -14.07
CA VAL A 514 10.52 -24.22 -12.60
C VAL A 514 10.48 -22.77 -12.11
N ASN A 515 11.40 -21.94 -12.59
CA ASN A 515 11.52 -20.55 -12.13
C ASN A 515 10.39 -19.63 -12.65
N LEU A 516 9.61 -20.08 -13.65
CA LEU A 516 8.36 -19.45 -14.08
C LEU A 516 7.12 -19.99 -13.36
N GLY A 517 7.29 -20.98 -12.47
CA GLY A 517 6.18 -21.64 -11.77
C GLY A 517 5.31 -22.52 -12.67
N LEU A 518 5.81 -22.95 -13.82
CA LEU A 518 5.06 -23.78 -14.78
C LEU A 518 5.17 -25.29 -14.46
N ILE A 519 6.22 -25.70 -13.73
CA ILE A 519 6.38 -27.04 -13.16
C ILE A 519 6.93 -26.95 -11.73
N LYS A 520 6.73 -28.00 -10.93
CA LYS A 520 7.34 -28.09 -9.60
C LYS A 520 8.80 -28.54 -9.70
N SER A 521 9.66 -28.01 -8.83
CA SER A 521 11.01 -28.53 -8.65
C SER A 521 10.99 -29.95 -8.08
N GLU A 522 11.92 -30.80 -8.52
CA GLU A 522 12.18 -32.11 -7.90
C GLU A 522 13.00 -31.97 -6.61
N ASP A 523 13.77 -30.88 -6.50
CA ASP A 523 14.52 -30.53 -5.30
C ASP A 523 13.61 -29.78 -4.32
N LYS A 524 13.38 -30.38 -3.15
CA LYS A 524 12.58 -29.79 -2.06
C LYS A 524 13.27 -28.59 -1.39
N THR A 525 14.57 -28.40 -1.64
CA THR A 525 15.34 -27.24 -1.17
C THR A 525 15.32 -26.07 -2.15
N ALA A 526 14.76 -26.25 -3.36
CA ALA A 526 14.51 -25.15 -4.27
C ALA A 526 13.51 -24.18 -3.62
N GLY A 527 14.01 -23.03 -3.18
CA GLY A 527 13.25 -22.02 -2.46
C GLY A 527 11.98 -21.57 -3.20
N LYS A 528 11.10 -20.89 -2.47
CA LYS A 528 9.87 -20.33 -3.02
C LYS A 528 10.21 -19.24 -4.04
N ILE A 529 9.49 -19.20 -5.17
CA ILE A 529 9.62 -18.12 -6.17
C ILE A 529 9.27 -16.79 -5.49
N ASP A 530 10.23 -15.87 -5.47
CA ASP A 530 10.16 -14.56 -4.79
C ASP A 530 10.21 -13.36 -5.76
N TRP A 531 10.39 -13.60 -7.05
CA TRP A 531 10.41 -12.55 -8.09
C TRP A 531 9.06 -12.32 -8.79
N ASN A 532 8.90 -11.13 -9.39
CA ASN A 532 7.71 -10.74 -10.15
C ASN A 532 7.62 -11.50 -11.48
N LEU A 533 6.73 -12.50 -11.53
CA LEU A 533 6.49 -13.33 -12.71
C LEU A 533 5.89 -12.58 -13.91
N GLU A 534 5.11 -11.52 -13.69
CA GLU A 534 4.56 -10.70 -14.79
C GLU A 534 5.70 -10.05 -15.60
N GLY A 535 6.71 -9.52 -14.91
CA GLY A 535 7.92 -8.99 -15.53
C GLY A 535 8.67 -10.05 -16.32
N CYS A 536 8.82 -11.24 -15.74
CA CYS A 536 9.47 -12.39 -16.40
C CYS A 536 8.75 -12.82 -17.68
N PHE A 537 7.41 -12.88 -17.68
CA PHE A 537 6.64 -13.21 -18.88
C PHE A 537 6.74 -12.12 -19.95
N LYS A 538 6.66 -10.83 -19.57
CA LYS A 538 6.86 -9.69 -20.50
C LYS A 538 8.26 -9.67 -21.10
N ALA A 539 9.28 -10.01 -20.31
CA ALA A 539 10.64 -10.17 -20.82
C ALA A 539 10.69 -11.28 -21.86
N LEU A 540 10.16 -12.47 -21.55
CA LEU A 540 10.13 -13.61 -22.47
C LEU A 540 9.32 -13.33 -23.75
N GLU A 541 8.28 -12.51 -23.68
CA GLU A 541 7.54 -12.06 -24.87
C GLU A 541 8.49 -11.40 -25.88
N LYS A 542 9.42 -10.57 -25.42
CA LYS A 542 10.43 -9.91 -26.26
C LYS A 542 11.59 -10.83 -26.61
N ILE A 543 12.09 -11.59 -25.64
CA ILE A 543 13.24 -12.48 -25.82
C ILE A 543 12.94 -13.65 -26.75
N SER A 544 11.72 -14.18 -26.73
CA SER A 544 11.31 -15.29 -27.60
C SER A 544 11.37 -14.97 -29.09
N GLN A 545 11.37 -13.67 -29.46
CA GLN A 545 11.49 -13.18 -30.83
C GLN A 545 12.94 -13.02 -31.30
N LYS A 546 13.94 -13.18 -30.40
CA LYS A 546 15.35 -13.02 -30.73
C LYS A 546 15.89 -14.25 -31.48
N GLU A 547 16.89 -14.03 -32.34
CA GLU A 547 17.49 -15.08 -33.18
C GLU A 547 18.18 -16.18 -32.36
N TYR A 548 18.75 -15.84 -31.20
CA TYR A 548 19.40 -16.83 -30.33
C TYR A 548 18.40 -17.71 -29.55
N PHE A 549 17.11 -17.37 -29.57
CA PHE A 549 16.11 -18.09 -28.80
C PHE A 549 15.77 -19.42 -29.47
N LEU A 550 16.14 -20.52 -28.82
CA LEU A 550 16.11 -21.85 -29.44
C LEU A 550 14.67 -22.35 -29.69
N GLN A 551 14.48 -23.00 -30.84
CA GLN A 551 13.19 -23.57 -31.21
C GLN A 551 12.71 -24.61 -30.18
N GLN A 552 13.62 -25.45 -29.68
CA GLN A 552 13.31 -26.43 -28.63
C GLN A 552 12.76 -25.78 -27.35
N THR A 553 13.29 -24.61 -26.96
CA THR A 553 12.77 -23.84 -25.81
C THR A 553 11.40 -23.24 -26.11
N ARG A 554 11.16 -22.75 -27.34
CA ARG A 554 9.82 -22.27 -27.78
C ARG A 554 8.78 -23.37 -27.67
N ASP A 555 9.08 -24.54 -28.23
CA ASP A 555 8.15 -25.68 -28.24
C ASP A 555 7.84 -26.16 -26.82
N THR A 556 8.86 -26.15 -25.95
CA THR A 556 8.70 -26.47 -24.54
C THR A 556 7.80 -25.46 -23.84
N LEU A 557 8.04 -24.15 -23.98
CA LEU A 557 7.21 -23.12 -23.36
C LEU A 557 5.76 -23.17 -23.85
N LYS A 558 5.52 -23.37 -25.14
CA LYS A 558 4.17 -23.55 -25.70
C LYS A 558 3.41 -24.66 -24.97
N LEU A 559 4.03 -25.82 -24.85
CA LEU A 559 3.40 -27.00 -24.23
C LEU A 559 2.97 -26.74 -22.77
N PHE A 560 3.76 -25.98 -22.02
CA PHE A 560 3.49 -25.74 -20.59
C PHE A 560 2.66 -24.48 -20.34
N LEU A 561 2.60 -23.54 -21.28
CA LEU A 561 1.68 -22.39 -21.25
C LEU A 561 0.25 -22.80 -21.65
N GLU A 562 0.09 -23.86 -22.45
CA GLU A 562 -1.22 -24.38 -22.90
C GLU A 562 -1.92 -25.31 -21.89
N LYS A 563 -1.25 -25.71 -20.79
CA LYS A 563 -1.86 -26.56 -19.76
C LYS A 563 -2.76 -25.72 -18.83
N PRO A 564 -4.07 -26.00 -18.71
CA PRO A 564 -4.91 -25.33 -17.74
C PRO A 564 -4.45 -25.66 -16.32
N VAL A 565 -4.36 -24.64 -15.47
CA VAL A 565 -4.18 -24.82 -14.02
C VAL A 565 -5.49 -25.37 -13.46
N ILE A 566 -5.60 -26.70 -13.33
CA ILE A 566 -6.74 -27.33 -12.66
C ILE A 566 -6.40 -27.43 -11.18
N ILE A 567 -6.98 -26.53 -10.38
CA ILE A 567 -6.98 -26.61 -8.91
C ILE A 567 -8.45 -26.63 -8.47
N SER A 568 -8.88 -27.76 -7.93
CA SER A 568 -10.11 -27.97 -7.12
C SER A 568 -11.30 -27.04 -7.43
N HIS A 569 -12.03 -27.29 -8.53
CA HIS A 569 -13.40 -26.80 -8.82
C HIS A 569 -13.75 -25.32 -8.56
N THR A 570 -12.77 -24.43 -8.42
CA THR A 570 -12.98 -23.01 -8.13
C THR A 570 -12.12 -22.20 -9.10
N LYS A 571 -12.72 -21.26 -9.84
CA LYS A 571 -11.97 -20.38 -10.76
C LYS A 571 -11.08 -19.44 -9.94
N VAL A 572 -9.83 -19.82 -9.71
CA VAL A 572 -8.77 -18.89 -9.33
C VAL A 572 -8.37 -18.14 -10.59
N ILE A 573 -8.43 -16.81 -10.57
CA ILE A 573 -7.92 -15.97 -11.65
C ILE A 573 -6.40 -16.04 -11.56
N ASP A 574 -5.74 -16.63 -12.57
CA ASP A 574 -4.29 -16.57 -12.69
C ASP A 574 -3.89 -15.08 -12.83
N PRO A 575 -3.19 -14.50 -11.83
CA PRO A 575 -2.89 -13.07 -11.83
C PRO A 575 -1.96 -12.66 -12.99
N PHE A 576 -1.33 -13.62 -13.66
CA PHE A 576 -0.43 -13.41 -14.80
C PHE A 576 -1.03 -13.87 -16.13
N GLN A 577 -2.34 -14.18 -16.17
CA GLN A 577 -3.00 -14.76 -17.34
C GLN A 577 -2.78 -13.93 -18.60
N ASP A 578 -2.86 -12.60 -18.51
CA ASP A 578 -2.70 -11.72 -19.68
C ASP A 578 -1.27 -11.75 -20.23
N ALA A 579 -0.26 -11.73 -19.36
CA ALA A 579 1.14 -11.83 -19.77
C ALA A 579 1.46 -13.20 -20.36
N LYS A 580 0.88 -14.28 -19.80
CA LYS A 580 0.99 -15.64 -20.35
C LYS A 580 0.31 -15.77 -21.71
N ILE A 581 -0.87 -15.16 -21.88
CA ILE A 581 -1.59 -15.12 -23.17
C ILE A 581 -0.76 -14.36 -24.21
N ALA A 582 -0.20 -13.20 -23.86
CA ALA A 582 0.64 -12.41 -24.76
C ALA A 582 1.88 -13.19 -25.22
N LEU A 583 2.59 -13.83 -24.27
CA LEU A 583 3.71 -14.71 -24.59
C LEU A 583 3.27 -15.90 -25.46
N GLY A 584 2.16 -16.56 -25.12
CA GLY A 584 1.61 -17.67 -25.89
C GLY A 584 1.27 -17.27 -27.33
N PHE A 585 0.70 -16.07 -27.53
CA PHE A 585 0.43 -15.53 -28.85
C PHE A 585 1.71 -15.32 -29.65
N VAL A 586 2.73 -14.67 -29.06
CA VAL A 586 4.01 -14.45 -29.73
C VAL A 586 4.69 -15.76 -30.10
N LEU A 587 4.73 -16.73 -29.19
CA LEU A 587 5.28 -18.05 -29.46
C LEU A 587 4.55 -18.74 -30.63
N ASN A 588 3.23 -18.58 -30.74
CA ASN A 588 2.41 -19.18 -31.81
C ASN A 588 2.49 -18.43 -33.15
N CYS A 589 2.78 -17.13 -33.14
CA CYS A 589 2.92 -16.32 -34.36
C CYS A 589 4.29 -16.45 -35.04
N ILE A 590 5.34 -16.85 -34.32
CA ILE A 590 6.66 -17.08 -34.90
C ILE A 590 6.65 -18.39 -35.68
N GLN A 591 6.40 -18.31 -37.00
CA GLN A 591 6.59 -19.41 -37.93
C GLN A 591 8.07 -19.57 -38.28
N THR A 592 8.50 -20.83 -38.26
CA THR A 592 9.79 -21.38 -38.71
C THR A 592 10.43 -20.61 -39.88
N THR A 593 11.67 -20.17 -39.69
CA THR A 593 12.67 -20.07 -40.77
C THR A 593 13.75 -21.09 -40.54
#